data_AF-A0A7Y7CV55-F1
#
_entry.id   AF-A0A7Y7CV55-F1
#
_cell.length_a   1.000
_cell.length_b   1.000
_cell.length_c   1.000
_cell.angle_alpha   90.00
_cell.angle_beta   90.00
_cell.angle_gamma   90.00
#
_symmetry.space_group_name_H-M   'P 1'
#
loop_
_entity.id
_entity.type
_entity.pdbx_description
1 polymer ?
#
loop_
_entity_poly.entity_id
_entity_poly.type
_entity_poly.pdbx_seq_one_letter_code
_entity_poly.pdbx_strand_id
1 'polypeptide(L)'
;MTDKEEAAYVLNDLEKLLKDRDVLFYPGSYRRPYEVDGTNNANVLLRAEVLNRISNRRKAPVMVSYAEALFEQVITKKELRANTLQVKVGEKLGIDFLNETLFTYHFERVDFVTDPGQFSVRGGIVDVFSFAHDYPVRIEFFGD
;
A
#
# COMPACT_ATOMS: atom_id res chain seq x y z
N MET A 1 15.15 18.82 4.70
CA MET A 1 15.14 18.41 3.28
C MET A 1 14.04 19.18 2.61
N THR A 2 14.41 19.98 1.62
CA THR A 2 13.54 20.97 1.00
C THR A 2 12.65 20.32 -0.05
N ASP A 3 13.16 19.32 -0.76
CA ASP A 3 12.47 18.63 -1.86
C ASP A 3 12.76 17.13 -1.91
N LYS A 4 12.08 16.45 -2.84
CA LYS A 4 12.17 15.01 -3.07
C LYS A 4 13.56 14.55 -3.53
N GLU A 5 14.26 15.37 -4.31
CA GLU A 5 15.58 14.99 -4.88
C GLU A 5 16.63 14.96 -3.79
N GLU A 6 16.66 15.98 -2.94
CA GLU A 6 17.51 16.02 -1.76
C GLU A 6 17.23 14.80 -0.86
N ALA A 7 15.95 14.47 -0.65
CA ALA A 7 15.53 13.31 0.14
C ALA A 7 15.99 11.98 -0.45
N ALA A 8 15.99 11.83 -1.77
CA ALA A 8 16.52 10.65 -2.44
C ALA A 8 18.06 10.54 -2.30
N TYR A 9 18.79 11.66 -2.31
CA TYR A 9 20.24 11.64 -2.06
C TYR A 9 20.56 11.15 -0.64
N VAL A 10 19.88 11.67 0.38
CA VAL A 10 20.09 11.21 1.76
C VAL A 10 19.66 9.76 1.98
N LEU A 11 18.59 9.31 1.30
CA LEU A 11 18.20 7.89 1.31
C LEU A 11 19.37 7.01 0.90
N ASN A 12 19.99 7.30 -0.26
CA ASN A 12 21.11 6.53 -0.79
C ASN A 12 22.32 6.53 0.16
N ASP A 13 22.60 7.66 0.80
CA ASP A 13 23.71 7.76 1.76
C ASP A 13 23.41 6.94 3.02
N LEU A 14 22.20 7.02 3.55
CA LEU A 14 21.80 6.27 4.73
C LEU A 14 21.73 4.76 4.48
N GLU A 15 21.26 4.31 3.32
CA GLU A 15 21.28 2.89 2.93
C GLU A 15 22.71 2.33 2.92
N LYS A 16 23.68 3.11 2.42
CA LYS A 16 25.09 2.70 2.39
C LYS A 16 25.72 2.67 3.78
N LEU A 17 25.38 3.64 4.63
CA LEU A 17 25.95 3.79 5.97
C LEU A 17 25.31 2.85 7.00
N LEU A 18 24.02 2.55 6.84
CA LEU A 18 23.21 1.81 7.81
C LEU A 18 22.79 0.44 7.28
N LYS A 19 23.77 -0.34 6.80
CA LYS A 19 23.54 -1.66 6.16
C LYS A 19 22.67 -2.64 6.96
N ASP A 20 22.66 -2.51 8.30
CA ASP A 20 21.90 -3.38 9.21
C ASP A 20 20.54 -2.79 9.66
N ARG A 21 20.08 -1.71 9.03
CA ARG A 21 18.77 -1.10 9.31
C ARG A 21 17.96 -0.92 8.04
N ASP A 22 16.67 -1.18 8.15
CA ASP A 22 15.71 -0.77 7.12
C ASP A 22 15.67 0.75 7.05
N VAL A 23 16.08 1.30 5.91
CA VAL A 23 15.90 2.70 5.55
C VAL A 23 14.74 2.75 4.56
N LEU A 24 13.73 3.58 4.85
CA LEU A 24 12.49 3.66 4.09
C LEU A 24 12.31 5.09 3.56
N PHE A 25 11.85 5.20 2.32
CA PHE A 25 11.50 6.49 1.73
C PHE A 25 10.00 6.76 1.85
N TYR A 26 9.63 7.91 2.40
CA TYR A 26 8.23 8.33 2.51
C TYR A 26 7.93 9.50 1.57
N PRO A 27 7.30 9.25 0.39
CA PRO A 27 7.02 10.30 -0.58
C PRO A 27 5.73 11.06 -0.21
N GLY A 28 5.56 12.25 -0.79
CA GLY A 28 4.25 12.90 -0.87
C GLY A 28 3.34 12.13 -1.84
N SER A 29 2.01 12.26 -1.71
CA SER A 29 1.05 11.55 -2.57
C SER A 29 0.98 12.05 -4.01
N TYR A 30 1.60 13.21 -4.31
CA TYR A 30 1.45 13.95 -5.57
C TYR A 30 0.03 14.45 -5.86
N ARG A 31 -0.83 14.60 -4.84
CA ARG A 31 -2.08 15.38 -4.99
C ARG A 31 -1.74 16.87 -5.12
N ARG A 32 -1.51 17.36 -6.34
CA ARG A 32 -1.56 18.80 -6.60
C ARG A 32 -3.03 19.24 -6.61
N PRO A 33 -3.41 20.32 -5.91
CA PRO A 33 -4.72 20.92 -6.12
C PRO A 33 -4.90 21.19 -7.61
N TYR A 34 -6.04 20.77 -8.18
CA TYR A 34 -6.43 20.96 -9.59
C TYR A 34 -5.84 20.03 -10.66
N GLU A 35 -4.96 19.08 -10.31
CA GLU A 35 -4.58 17.95 -11.20
C GLU A 35 -5.22 16.66 -10.66
N VAL A 36 -6.41 16.33 -11.16
CA VAL A 36 -7.14 15.09 -10.83
C VAL A 36 -6.52 13.88 -11.54
N ASP A 37 -5.77 14.12 -12.61
CA ASP A 37 -5.13 13.08 -13.42
C ASP A 37 -3.73 12.76 -12.90
N GLY A 38 -3.66 11.73 -12.06
CA GLY A 38 -2.42 11.06 -11.73
C GLY A 38 -2.12 10.99 -10.25
N THR A 39 -2.97 10.32 -9.47
CA THR A 39 -2.40 9.51 -8.38
C THR A 39 -1.40 8.58 -9.03
N ASN A 40 -0.11 8.91 -8.94
CA ASN A 40 0.92 7.95 -9.28
C ASN A 40 0.78 6.83 -8.25
N ASN A 41 0.15 5.73 -8.66
CA ASN A 41 -0.13 4.58 -7.81
C ASN A 41 1.13 4.18 -7.01
N ALA A 42 2.32 4.31 -7.59
CA ALA A 42 3.59 4.05 -6.92
C ALA A 42 3.78 4.82 -5.60
N ASN A 43 3.40 6.10 -5.50
CA ASN A 43 3.56 6.87 -4.27
C ASN A 43 2.53 6.47 -3.20
N VAL A 44 1.30 6.15 -3.62
CA VAL A 44 0.25 5.65 -2.70
C VAL A 44 0.68 4.31 -2.10
N LEU A 45 1.21 3.41 -2.95
CA LEU A 45 1.76 2.13 -2.56
C LEU A 45 2.91 2.28 -1.56
N LEU A 46 3.91 3.09 -1.92
CA LEU A 46 5.08 3.28 -1.08
C LEU A 46 4.70 3.89 0.28
N ARG A 47 3.73 4.82 0.32
CA ARG A 47 3.20 5.35 1.59
C ARG A 47 2.52 4.27 2.43
N ALA A 48 1.66 3.45 1.83
CA ALA A 48 0.96 2.37 2.54
C ALA A 48 1.94 1.33 3.09
N GLU A 49 2.93 0.96 2.29
CA GLU A 49 3.99 0.03 2.68
C GLU A 49 4.79 0.55 3.88
N VAL A 50 5.24 1.82 3.83
CA VAL A 50 5.99 2.44 4.93
C VAL A 50 5.17 2.48 6.22
N LEU A 51 3.88 2.85 6.14
CA LEU A 51 2.99 2.87 7.30
C LEU A 51 2.77 1.47 7.89
N ASN A 52 2.64 0.45 7.05
CA ASN A 52 2.50 -0.94 7.46
C ASN A 52 3.78 -1.44 8.17
N ARG A 53 4.95 -1.19 7.58
CA ARG A 53 6.27 -1.57 8.15
C ARG A 53 6.49 -0.91 9.51
N ILE A 54 6.20 0.37 9.67
CA ILE A 54 6.35 1.09 10.95
C ILE A 54 5.35 0.58 11.99
N SER A 55 4.15 0.21 11.58
CA SER A 55 3.10 -0.23 12.49
C SER A 55 3.33 -1.62 13.11
N ASN A 56 4.11 -2.48 12.43
CA ASN A 56 4.22 -3.91 12.72
C ASN A 56 5.61 -4.40 13.16
N ARG A 57 6.65 -3.55 13.16
CA ARG A 57 8.02 -3.97 13.54
C ARG A 57 8.39 -3.62 14.99
N ARG A 58 9.16 -4.53 15.61
CA ARG A 58 9.68 -4.39 16.99
C ARG A 58 10.84 -3.39 17.09
N LYS A 59 11.54 -3.13 15.98
CA LYS A 59 12.62 -2.14 15.85
C LYS A 59 12.19 -1.13 14.77
N ALA A 60 12.13 0.15 15.12
CA ALA A 60 11.67 1.19 14.20
C ALA A 60 12.68 1.36 13.04
N PRO A 61 12.22 1.40 11.77
CA PRO A 61 13.06 1.71 10.63
C PRO A 61 13.51 3.18 10.66
N VAL A 62 14.53 3.51 9.87
CA VAL A 62 14.89 4.91 9.58
C VAL A 62 14.02 5.37 8.42
N MET A 63 13.24 6.44 8.60
CA MET A 63 12.45 7.02 7.53
C MET A 63 13.15 8.27 7.00
N VAL A 64 13.22 8.39 5.68
CA VAL A 64 13.66 9.59 4.95
C VAL A 64 12.45 10.19 4.23
N SER A 65 12.26 11.49 4.38
CA SER A 65 11.13 12.23 3.81
C SER A 65 11.54 13.70 3.57
N TYR A 66 10.68 14.47 2.92
CA TYR A 66 10.83 15.91 2.66
C TYR A 66 9.65 16.70 3.22
N ALA A 67 9.84 18.00 3.44
CA ALA A 67 8.90 18.84 4.20
C ALA A 67 7.45 18.71 3.70
N GLU A 68 7.24 18.83 2.39
CA GLU A 68 5.92 18.78 1.76
C GLU A 68 5.20 17.44 1.99
N ALA A 69 5.96 16.33 1.96
CA ALA A 69 5.42 14.98 2.19
C ALA A 69 4.96 14.75 3.63
N LEU A 70 5.52 15.48 4.60
CA LEU A 70 5.18 15.39 6.03
C LEU A 70 3.93 16.20 6.40
N PHE A 71 3.66 17.29 5.68
CA PHE A 71 2.45 18.11 5.92
C PHE A 71 1.18 17.46 5.38
N GLU A 72 1.33 16.50 4.47
CA GLU A 72 0.18 15.76 3.96
C GLU A 72 -0.39 14.84 5.05
N GLN A 73 -1.67 15.01 5.35
CA GLN A 73 -2.36 14.17 6.33
C GLN A 73 -2.32 12.69 5.90
N VAL A 74 -1.99 11.85 6.86
CA VAL A 74 -1.95 10.40 6.70
C VAL A 74 -3.13 9.79 7.43
N ILE A 75 -3.68 8.69 6.90
CA ILE A 75 -4.66 7.89 7.64
C ILE A 75 -4.08 7.51 8.99
N THR A 76 -4.86 7.68 10.06
CA THR A 76 -4.40 7.31 11.40
C THR A 76 -4.19 5.81 11.48
N LYS A 77 -3.36 5.33 12.40
CA LYS A 77 -3.18 3.87 12.63
C LYS A 77 -4.51 3.16 12.91
N LYS A 78 -5.45 3.85 13.55
CA LYS A 78 -6.80 3.35 13.84
C LYS A 78 -7.60 3.17 12.55
N GLU A 79 -7.61 4.19 11.68
CA GLU A 79 -8.31 4.15 10.40
C GLU A 79 -7.66 3.16 9.43
N LEU A 80 -6.33 3.09 9.39
CA LEU A 80 -5.62 2.09 8.58
C LEU A 80 -6.03 0.66 9.00
N ARG A 81 -6.04 0.39 10.31
CA ARG A 81 -6.48 -0.92 10.82
C ARG A 81 -7.96 -1.21 10.53
N ALA A 82 -8.83 -0.21 10.62
CA ALA A 82 -10.25 -0.37 10.32
C ALA A 82 -10.51 -0.65 8.83
N ASN A 83 -9.65 -0.14 7.95
CA ASN A 83 -9.74 -0.31 6.50
C ASN A 83 -8.75 -1.36 5.95
N THR A 84 -8.32 -2.31 6.79
CA THR A 84 -7.47 -3.44 6.36
C THR A 84 -8.22 -4.74 6.58
N LEU A 85 -8.56 -5.44 5.49
CA LEU A 85 -9.02 -6.82 5.55
C LEU A 85 -7.81 -7.76 5.59
N GLN A 86 -7.69 -8.55 6.67
CA GLN A 86 -6.73 -9.64 6.72
C GLN A 86 -7.39 -10.91 6.21
N VAL A 87 -6.70 -11.61 5.31
CA VAL A 87 -7.13 -12.91 4.78
C VAL A 87 -6.05 -13.93 5.08
N LYS A 88 -6.44 -15.08 5.65
CA LYS A 88 -5.53 -16.19 5.95
C LYS A 88 -6.03 -17.51 5.36
N VAL A 89 -5.09 -18.37 4.99
CA VAL A 89 -5.41 -19.73 4.55
C VAL A 89 -6.16 -20.48 5.66
N GLY A 90 -7.28 -21.10 5.31
CA GLY A 90 -8.14 -21.85 6.23
C GLY A 90 -9.22 -21.02 6.92
N GLU A 91 -9.30 -19.70 6.69
CA GLU A 91 -10.44 -18.90 7.15
C GLU A 91 -11.69 -19.17 6.32
N LYS A 92 -12.86 -19.12 6.98
CA LYS A 92 -14.16 -19.12 6.30
C LYS A 92 -14.45 -17.70 5.82
N LEU A 93 -14.23 -17.48 4.52
CA LEU A 93 -14.48 -16.22 3.83
C LEU A 93 -15.36 -16.50 2.62
N GLY A 94 -16.45 -15.75 2.45
CA GLY A 94 -17.29 -15.86 1.25
C GLY A 94 -16.78 -14.96 0.12
N ILE A 95 -16.95 -15.42 -1.13
CA ILE A 95 -16.56 -14.64 -2.32
C ILE A 95 -17.36 -13.33 -2.38
N ASP A 96 -18.66 -13.38 -2.12
CA ASP A 96 -19.54 -12.20 -2.16
C ASP A 96 -19.10 -11.14 -1.15
N PHE A 97 -18.78 -11.56 0.08
CA PHE A 97 -18.27 -10.65 1.12
C PHE A 97 -16.94 -10.01 0.71
N LEU A 98 -16.00 -10.78 0.15
CA LEU A 98 -14.73 -10.25 -0.31
C LEU A 98 -14.95 -9.25 -1.46
N ASN A 99 -15.80 -9.57 -2.42
CA ASN A 99 -16.16 -8.71 -3.54
C ASN A 99 -16.77 -7.38 -3.07
N GLU A 100 -17.75 -7.41 -2.17
CA GLU A 100 -18.36 -6.21 -1.58
C GLU A 100 -17.35 -5.36 -0.79
N THR A 101 -16.46 -6.02 -0.03
CA THR A 101 -15.41 -5.33 0.73
C THR A 101 -14.43 -4.62 -0.20
N LEU A 102 -14.01 -5.27 -1.29
CA LEU A 102 -13.09 -4.69 -2.28
C LEU A 102 -13.74 -3.49 -2.99
N PHE A 103 -15.02 -3.55 -3.33
CA PHE A 103 -15.76 -2.38 -3.84
C PHE A 103 -15.82 -1.23 -2.82
N THR A 104 -16.07 -1.55 -1.55
CA THR A 104 -16.08 -0.56 -0.46
C THR A 104 -14.71 0.09 -0.27
N TYR A 105 -13.63 -0.65 -0.54
CA TYR A 105 -12.26 -0.15 -0.52
C TYR A 105 -11.83 0.51 -1.84
N HIS A 106 -12.77 0.73 -2.76
CA HIS A 106 -12.55 1.37 -4.06
C HIS A 106 -11.56 0.64 -4.96
N PHE A 107 -11.51 -0.69 -4.86
CA PHE A 107 -10.80 -1.49 -5.85
C PHE A 107 -11.60 -1.55 -7.16
N GLU A 108 -10.88 -1.57 -8.27
CA GLU A 108 -11.46 -1.69 -9.60
C GLU A 108 -11.59 -3.17 -10.00
N ARG A 109 -12.79 -3.58 -10.40
CA ARG A 109 -13.01 -4.93 -10.94
C ARG A 109 -12.63 -4.96 -12.41
N VAL A 110 -11.64 -5.76 -12.75
CA VAL A 110 -11.11 -5.91 -14.10
C VAL A 110 -11.12 -7.38 -14.53
N ASP A 111 -10.94 -7.62 -15.83
CA ASP A 111 -10.78 -8.98 -16.32
C ASP A 111 -9.42 -9.55 -15.91
N PHE A 112 -8.34 -8.79 -16.07
CA PHE A 112 -6.97 -9.21 -15.77
C PHE A 112 -6.30 -8.20 -14.84
N VAL A 113 -5.85 -8.67 -13.69
CA VAL A 113 -5.19 -7.84 -12.68
C VAL A 113 -3.75 -7.53 -13.14
N THR A 114 -3.47 -6.26 -13.38
CA THR A 114 -2.14 -5.77 -13.77
C THR A 114 -1.57 -4.78 -12.77
N ASP A 115 -2.44 -4.02 -12.11
CA ASP A 115 -2.03 -2.88 -11.28
C ASP A 115 -2.63 -2.96 -9.87
N PRO A 116 -1.95 -2.39 -8.86
CA PRO A 116 -2.50 -2.32 -7.52
C PRO A 116 -3.80 -1.53 -7.44
N GLY A 117 -4.70 -1.99 -6.59
CA GLY A 117 -6.08 -1.51 -6.54
C GLY A 117 -7.02 -2.24 -7.49
N GLN A 118 -6.54 -3.21 -8.27
CA GLN A 118 -7.38 -4.04 -9.13
C GLN A 118 -7.68 -5.41 -8.51
N PHE A 119 -8.82 -5.96 -8.89
CA PHE A 119 -9.18 -7.35 -8.59
C PHE A 119 -10.01 -7.98 -9.72
N SER A 120 -10.02 -9.31 -9.78
CA SER A 120 -10.88 -10.07 -10.69
C SER A 120 -11.52 -11.24 -9.95
N VAL A 121 -12.71 -11.65 -10.39
CA VAL A 121 -13.45 -12.80 -9.83
C VAL A 121 -13.81 -13.74 -10.97
N ARG A 122 -13.37 -15.00 -10.87
CA ARG A 122 -13.58 -16.04 -11.88
C ARG A 122 -13.96 -17.35 -11.21
N GLY A 123 -15.26 -17.62 -11.13
CA GLY A 123 -15.78 -18.79 -10.40
C GLY A 123 -15.33 -18.76 -8.94
N GLY A 124 -14.67 -19.82 -8.49
CA GLY A 124 -14.13 -19.94 -7.12
C GLY A 124 -12.79 -19.25 -6.88
N ILE A 125 -12.33 -18.37 -7.76
CA ILE A 125 -11.01 -17.74 -7.67
C ILE A 125 -11.14 -16.22 -7.68
N VAL A 126 -10.40 -15.55 -6.79
CA VAL A 126 -10.26 -14.10 -6.76
C VAL A 126 -8.78 -13.74 -6.88
N ASP A 127 -8.42 -12.99 -7.92
CA ASP A 127 -7.11 -12.35 -8.03
C ASP A 127 -7.21 -10.93 -7.50
N VAL A 128 -6.28 -10.50 -6.64
CA VAL A 128 -6.28 -9.15 -6.05
C VAL A 128 -4.87 -8.59 -5.97
N PHE A 129 -4.67 -7.35 -6.39
CA PHE A 129 -3.41 -6.63 -6.20
C PHE A 129 -3.60 -5.53 -5.15
N SER A 130 -3.20 -5.84 -3.91
CA SER A 130 -3.33 -4.93 -2.78
C SER A 130 -2.38 -3.74 -2.88
N PHE A 131 -2.80 -2.59 -2.34
CA PHE A 131 -1.92 -1.43 -2.19
C PHE A 131 -0.75 -1.63 -1.20
N ALA A 132 -0.74 -2.73 -0.45
CA ALA A 132 0.24 -2.99 0.60
C ALA A 132 1.24 -4.11 0.24
N HIS A 133 1.20 -4.64 -0.98
CA HIS A 133 2.02 -5.77 -1.42
C HIS A 133 2.69 -5.49 -2.76
N ASP A 134 3.86 -6.09 -2.98
CA ASP A 134 4.64 -5.94 -4.21
C ASP A 134 4.11 -6.77 -5.39
N TYR A 135 3.29 -7.79 -5.09
CA TYR A 135 2.77 -8.73 -6.08
C TYR A 135 1.27 -8.99 -5.88
N PRO A 136 0.52 -9.25 -6.96
CA PRO A 136 -0.86 -9.72 -6.86
C PRO A 136 -0.92 -11.09 -6.20
N VAL A 137 -2.02 -11.36 -5.51
CA VAL A 137 -2.28 -12.63 -4.82
C VAL A 137 -3.53 -13.26 -5.41
N ARG A 138 -3.49 -14.58 -5.60
CA ARG A 138 -4.64 -15.41 -5.96
C ARG A 138 -5.21 -16.10 -4.73
N ILE A 139 -6.50 -15.94 -4.51
CA ILE A 139 -7.26 -16.59 -3.44
C ILE A 139 -8.19 -17.61 -4.10
N GLU A 140 -8.02 -18.88 -3.74
CA GLU A 140 -8.88 -19.97 -4.20
C GLU A 140 -9.85 -20.37 -3.08
N PHE A 141 -11.13 -20.40 -3.40
CA PHE A 141 -12.23 -20.73 -2.51
C PHE A 141 -12.68 -22.17 -2.77
N PHE A 142 -12.95 -22.92 -1.70
CA PHE A 142 -13.38 -24.30 -1.76
C PHE A 142 -14.67 -24.48 -0.93
N GLY A 143 -15.73 -24.94 -1.59
CA GLY A 143 -17.05 -25.13 -0.97
C GLY A 143 -17.87 -23.84 -0.89
N ASP A 144 -19.20 -23.97 -0.92
CA ASP A 144 -20.17 -22.88 -0.76
C ASP A 144 -20.18 -22.34 0.69
#